data_AF-A0A6N7SPP4-F1
#
_entry.id   AF-A0A6N7SPP4-F1
#
_cell.length_a   1.000
_cell.length_b   1.000
_cell.length_c   1.000
_cell.angle_alpha   90.00
_cell.angle_beta   90.00
_cell.angle_gamma   90.00
#
_symmetry.space_group_name_H-M   'P 1'
#
loop_
_entity.id
_entity.type
_entity.pdbx_description
1 polymer ?
#
loop_
_entity_poly.entity_id
_entity_poly.type
_entity_poly.pdbx_seq_one_letter_code
_entity_poly.pdbx_strand_id
1 'polypeptide(L)'
;MARLSTCKSCGKKLQPEEKCSHASKTYCKECYEKILRDSDEYKQLIEFICTHYEIERPTGFMLKQIKDMRIEFGWSYAAMTYTLWYCKEVLGKQLLEKYGVALIKHFYEEASNYYSQQEKMKEQMKRLENVEVKTKVVKRNQSKSTNSNSSLINLGNLLEGGDIH
;
A
#
# COMPACT_ATOMS: atom_id res chain seq x y z
N MET A 1 -6.82 -37.64 33.31
CA MET A 1 -6.16 -36.50 32.61
C MET A 1 -7.23 -35.70 31.88
N ALA A 2 -7.36 -34.40 32.16
CA ALA A 2 -8.28 -33.53 31.42
C ALA A 2 -7.86 -33.48 29.94
N ARG A 3 -8.82 -33.57 29.01
CA ARG A 3 -8.53 -33.41 27.58
C ARG A 3 -8.07 -31.98 27.33
N LEU A 4 -6.87 -31.82 26.77
CA LEU A 4 -6.38 -30.52 26.30
C LEU A 4 -7.28 -30.02 25.17
N SER A 5 -7.60 -28.72 25.20
CA SER A 5 -8.38 -28.06 24.15
C SER A 5 -7.54 -27.96 22.87
N THR A 6 -8.17 -27.99 21.70
CA THR A 6 -7.49 -27.81 20.42
C THR A 6 -7.83 -26.47 19.79
N CYS A 7 -6.84 -25.81 19.19
CA CYS A 7 -7.04 -24.60 18.41
C CYS A 7 -7.89 -24.93 17.18
N LYS A 8 -9.01 -24.22 16.98
CA LYS A 8 -9.91 -24.45 15.85
C LYS A 8 -9.27 -24.13 14.49
N SER A 9 -8.32 -23.20 14.45
CA SER A 9 -7.69 -22.77 13.20
C SER A 9 -6.49 -23.63 12.78
N CYS A 10 -5.59 -23.96 13.71
CA CYS A 10 -4.34 -24.66 13.39
C CYS A 10 -4.25 -26.09 13.96
N GLY A 11 -5.24 -26.54 14.73
CA GLY A 11 -5.31 -27.90 15.28
C GLY A 11 -4.36 -28.20 16.45
N LYS A 12 -3.48 -27.26 16.82
CA LYS A 12 -2.55 -27.42 17.96
C LYS A 12 -3.31 -27.68 19.27
N LYS A 13 -2.82 -28.60 20.10
CA LYS A 13 -3.31 -28.77 21.49
C LYS A 13 -2.80 -27.60 22.33
N LEU A 14 -3.68 -27.03 23.14
CA LEU A 14 -3.44 -25.81 23.91
C LEU A 14 -3.39 -26.14 25.39
N GLN A 15 -2.42 -25.53 26.08
CA GLN A 15 -2.41 -25.49 27.53
C GLN A 15 -3.47 -24.49 28.03
N PRO A 16 -3.96 -24.64 29.28
CA PRO A 16 -4.96 -23.75 29.84
C PRO A 16 -4.58 -22.27 29.84
N GLU A 17 -3.29 -21.94 29.89
CA GLU A 17 -2.75 -20.58 29.96
C GLU A 17 -2.65 -19.91 28.58
N GLU A 18 -2.57 -20.72 27.51
CA GLU A 18 -2.40 -20.25 26.12
C GLU A 18 -3.72 -20.17 25.34
N LYS A 19 -4.83 -20.50 25.99
CA LYS A 19 -6.15 -20.56 25.37
C LYS A 19 -6.76 -19.15 25.25
N CYS A 20 -7.07 -18.76 24.03
CA CYS A 20 -7.91 -17.59 23.75
C CYS A 20 -9.28 -18.07 23.26
N SER A 21 -10.36 -17.40 23.65
CA SER A 21 -11.70 -17.73 23.21
C SER A 21 -12.30 -16.63 22.34
N HIS A 22 -12.92 -17.01 21.24
CA HIS A 22 -13.62 -16.10 20.33
C HIS A 22 -14.83 -16.82 19.72
N ALA A 23 -16.02 -16.21 19.73
CA ALA A 23 -17.25 -16.79 19.19
C ALA A 23 -17.48 -18.25 19.65
N SER A 24 -17.31 -18.50 20.96
CA SER A 24 -17.45 -19.82 21.60
C SER A 24 -16.49 -20.91 21.09
N LYS A 25 -15.40 -20.54 20.41
CA LYS A 25 -14.34 -21.43 19.92
C LYS A 25 -13.00 -21.08 20.56
N THR A 26 -12.12 -22.08 20.67
CA THR A 26 -10.79 -21.93 21.28
C THR A 26 -9.70 -21.80 20.21
N TYR A 27 -8.77 -20.89 20.45
CA TYR A 27 -7.66 -20.56 19.55
C TYR A 27 -6.35 -20.43 20.33
N CYS A 28 -5.21 -20.68 19.68
CA CYS A 28 -3.93 -20.19 20.19
C CYS A 28 -3.86 -18.67 20.03
N LYS A 29 -2.99 -18.03 20.81
CA LYS A 29 -2.74 -16.59 20.74
C LYS A 29 -2.52 -16.07 19.31
N GLU A 30 -1.65 -16.72 18.54
CA GLU A 30 -1.37 -16.33 17.14
C GLU A 30 -2.60 -16.36 16.23
N CYS A 31 -3.45 -17.39 16.36
CA CYS A 31 -4.65 -17.51 15.53
C CYS A 31 -5.73 -16.52 15.99
N TYR A 32 -5.81 -16.26 17.29
CA TYR A 32 -6.70 -15.25 17.84
C TYR A 32 -6.32 -13.84 17.35
N GLU A 33 -5.03 -13.50 17.39
CA GLU A 33 -4.53 -12.23 16.85
C GLU A 33 -4.78 -12.09 15.35
N LYS A 34 -4.67 -13.18 14.57
CA LYS A 34 -5.06 -13.18 13.15
C LYS A 34 -6.55 -12.87 12.95
N ILE A 35 -7.43 -13.46 13.77
CA ILE A 35 -8.87 -13.21 13.69
C ILE A 35 -9.19 -11.74 14.02
N LEU A 36 -8.55 -11.20 15.07
CA LEU A 36 -8.73 -9.79 15.42
C LEU A 36 -8.26 -8.87 14.30
N ARG A 37 -7.06 -9.10 13.75
CA ARG A 37 -6.54 -8.35 12.61
C ARG A 37 -7.47 -8.43 11.40
N ASP A 38 -7.86 -9.62 10.98
CA ASP A 38 -8.80 -9.80 9.86
C ASP A 38 -10.12 -9.06 10.10
N SER A 39 -10.63 -9.05 11.34
CA SER A 39 -11.85 -8.32 11.68
C SER A 39 -11.68 -6.82 11.57
N ASP A 40 -10.54 -6.28 11.99
CA ASP A 40 -10.28 -4.84 11.96
C ASP A 40 -9.97 -4.37 10.53
N GLU A 41 -9.19 -5.14 9.77
CA GLU A 41 -8.95 -4.88 8.35
C GLU A 41 -10.26 -4.92 7.54
N TYR A 42 -11.18 -5.84 7.87
CA TYR A 42 -12.50 -5.88 7.24
C TYR A 42 -13.31 -4.61 7.52
N LYS A 43 -13.34 -4.13 8.77
CA LYS A 43 -14.02 -2.87 9.13
C LYS A 43 -13.44 -1.69 8.37
N GLN A 44 -12.12 -1.60 8.29
CA GLN A 44 -11.42 -0.55 7.53
C GLN A 44 -11.78 -0.58 6.05
N LEU A 45 -11.84 -1.77 5.44
CA LEU A 45 -12.27 -1.92 4.05
C LEU A 45 -13.71 -1.43 3.85
N ILE A 46 -14.63 -1.83 4.74
CA ILE A 46 -16.03 -1.41 4.67
C ILE A 46 -16.17 0.10 4.84
N GLU A 47 -15.49 0.68 5.83
CA GLU A 47 -15.48 2.12 6.09
C GLU A 47 -14.92 2.89 4.88
N PHE A 48 -13.83 2.41 4.28
CA PHE A 48 -13.27 2.97 3.07
C PHE A 48 -14.28 2.93 1.91
N ILE A 49 -14.94 1.80 1.70
CA ILE A 49 -15.95 1.68 0.64
C ILE A 49 -17.10 2.66 0.90
N CYS A 50 -17.64 2.72 2.11
CA CYS A 50 -18.77 3.60 2.42
C CYS A 50 -18.39 5.09 2.21
N THR A 51 -17.22 5.48 2.71
CA THR A 51 -16.72 6.86 2.62
C THR A 51 -16.45 7.26 1.18
N HIS A 52 -15.79 6.40 0.39
CA HIS A 52 -15.30 6.79 -0.93
C HIS A 52 -16.30 6.52 -2.07
N TYR A 53 -17.34 5.72 -1.84
CA TYR A 53 -18.49 5.55 -2.75
C TYR A 53 -19.72 6.38 -2.32
N GLU A 54 -19.65 7.09 -1.19
CA GLU A 54 -20.75 7.92 -0.65
C GLU A 54 -22.04 7.13 -0.38
N ILE A 55 -21.89 5.92 0.18
CA ILE A 55 -22.99 5.00 0.50
C ILE A 55 -23.00 4.67 1.99
N GLU A 56 -24.19 4.44 2.57
CA GLU A 56 -24.32 4.07 3.99
C GLU A 56 -23.77 2.66 4.28
N ARG A 57 -23.84 1.77 3.29
CA ARG A 57 -23.39 0.38 3.40
C ARG A 57 -22.99 -0.18 2.04
N PRO A 58 -22.01 -1.10 1.97
CA PRO A 58 -21.65 -1.77 0.72
C PRO A 58 -22.83 -2.55 0.16
N THR A 59 -22.95 -2.56 -1.17
CA THR A 59 -23.99 -3.35 -1.84
C THR A 59 -23.71 -4.85 -1.71
N GLY A 60 -24.74 -5.68 -1.83
CA GLY A 60 -24.57 -7.14 -1.84
C GLY A 60 -23.62 -7.63 -2.93
N PHE A 61 -23.56 -6.91 -4.06
CA PHE A 61 -22.61 -7.16 -5.14
C PHE A 61 -21.15 -6.89 -4.73
N MET A 62 -20.87 -5.76 -4.07
CA MET A 62 -19.54 -5.46 -3.52
C MET A 62 -19.10 -6.51 -2.50
N LEU A 63 -20.00 -6.90 -1.58
CA LEU A 63 -19.72 -7.92 -0.57
C LEU A 63 -19.39 -9.27 -1.21
N LYS A 64 -20.10 -9.64 -2.28
CA LYS A 64 -19.78 -10.84 -3.06
C LYS A 64 -18.38 -10.75 -3.66
N GLN A 65 -18.03 -9.65 -4.32
CA GLN A 65 -16.70 -9.46 -4.90
C GLN A 65 -15.59 -9.58 -3.85
N ILE A 66 -15.75 -8.94 -2.68
CA ILE A 66 -14.78 -9.01 -1.57
C ILE A 66 -14.60 -10.47 -1.12
N LYS A 67 -15.70 -11.19 -0.94
CA LYS A 67 -15.67 -12.60 -0.54
C LYS A 67 -14.98 -13.48 -1.60
N ASP A 68 -15.32 -13.27 -2.87
CA ASP A 68 -14.72 -14.01 -3.98
C ASP A 68 -13.21 -13.74 -4.04
N MET A 69 -12.77 -12.49 -3.87
CA MET A 69 -11.34 -12.16 -3.83
C MET A 69 -10.59 -12.84 -2.68
N ARG A 70 -11.22 -12.93 -1.50
CA ARG A 70 -10.64 -13.61 -0.33
C ARG A 70 -10.51 -15.12 -0.56
N ILE A 71 -11.49 -15.74 -1.23
CA ILE A 71 -11.52 -17.20 -1.46
C ILE A 71 -10.65 -17.60 -2.65
N GLU A 72 -10.76 -16.89 -3.78
CA GLU A 72 -10.09 -17.23 -5.05
C GLU A 72 -8.59 -16.90 -5.00
N PHE A 73 -8.24 -15.73 -4.47
CA PHE A 73 -6.86 -15.22 -4.50
C PHE A 73 -6.17 -15.18 -3.14
N GLY A 74 -6.91 -15.39 -2.04
CA GLY A 74 -6.35 -15.34 -0.69
C GLY A 74 -5.93 -13.94 -0.22
N TRP A 75 -6.32 -12.88 -0.93
CA TRP A 75 -5.93 -11.51 -0.61
C TRP A 75 -6.47 -11.06 0.76
N SER A 76 -5.69 -10.28 1.51
CA SER A 76 -6.14 -9.68 2.77
C SER A 76 -7.09 -8.51 2.55
N TYR A 77 -7.93 -8.23 3.54
CA TYR A 77 -8.81 -7.06 3.47
C TYR A 77 -7.99 -5.78 3.45
N ALA A 78 -6.86 -5.74 4.17
CA ALA A 78 -5.91 -4.65 4.06
C ALA A 78 -5.42 -4.44 2.61
N ALA A 79 -5.01 -5.51 1.93
CA ALA A 79 -4.53 -5.40 0.54
C ALA A 79 -5.62 -4.85 -0.39
N MET A 80 -6.86 -5.32 -0.23
CA MET A 80 -8.02 -4.79 -0.94
C MET A 80 -8.22 -3.27 -0.70
N THR A 81 -8.13 -2.82 0.55
CA THR A 81 -8.23 -1.39 0.92
C THR A 81 -7.12 -0.57 0.26
N TYR A 82 -5.86 -1.04 0.34
CA TYR A 82 -4.72 -0.37 -0.26
C TYR A 82 -4.79 -0.30 -1.79
N THR A 83 -5.36 -1.31 -2.45
CA THR A 83 -5.61 -1.26 -3.89
C THR A 83 -6.67 -0.23 -4.24
N LEU A 84 -7.78 -0.14 -3.49
CA LEU A 84 -8.80 0.89 -3.73
C LEU A 84 -8.23 2.31 -3.48
N TRP A 85 -7.44 2.47 -2.43
CA TRP A 85 -6.73 3.72 -2.16
C TRP A 85 -5.79 4.07 -3.31
N TYR A 86 -5.02 3.11 -3.82
CA TYR A 86 -4.15 3.32 -4.98
C TYR A 86 -4.95 3.76 -6.22
N CYS A 87 -6.07 3.10 -6.51
CA CYS A 87 -6.93 3.49 -7.63
C CYS A 87 -7.45 4.93 -7.49
N LYS A 88 -7.86 5.33 -6.29
CA LYS A 88 -8.43 6.66 -6.06
C LYS A 88 -7.35 7.75 -5.99
N GLU A 89 -6.39 7.61 -5.09
CA GLU A 89 -5.45 8.67 -4.72
C GLU A 89 -4.26 8.74 -5.69
N VAL A 90 -3.80 7.60 -6.20
CA VAL A 90 -2.62 7.56 -7.09
C VAL A 90 -3.03 7.65 -8.56
N LEU A 91 -4.05 6.89 -8.96
CA LEU A 91 -4.52 6.88 -10.36
C LEU A 91 -5.64 7.89 -10.66
N GLY A 92 -6.20 8.55 -9.64
CA GLY A 92 -7.30 9.50 -9.82
C GLY A 92 -8.59 8.86 -10.36
N LYS A 93 -8.79 7.55 -10.18
CA LYS A 93 -9.96 6.83 -10.68
C LYS A 93 -11.17 7.13 -9.80
N GLN A 94 -12.31 7.37 -10.45
CA GLN A 94 -13.59 7.44 -9.75
C GLN A 94 -14.05 6.04 -9.36
N LEU A 95 -14.53 5.93 -8.12
CA LEU A 95 -15.12 4.72 -7.57
C LEU A 95 -16.63 4.75 -7.86
N LEU A 96 -17.08 3.92 -8.80
CA LEU A 96 -18.47 3.92 -9.27
C LEU A 96 -19.22 2.71 -8.72
N GLU A 97 -20.30 2.96 -7.98
CA GLU A 97 -21.10 1.91 -7.32
C GLU A 97 -21.55 0.80 -8.29
N LYS A 98 -21.90 1.17 -9.54
CA LYS A 98 -22.33 0.23 -10.59
C LYS A 98 -21.33 -0.89 -10.88
N TYR A 99 -20.04 -0.68 -10.63
CA TYR A 99 -18.98 -1.66 -10.87
C TYR A 99 -18.51 -2.35 -9.58
N GLY A 100 -19.05 -1.94 -8.44
CA GLY A 100 -18.59 -2.38 -7.13
C GLY A 100 -17.10 -2.13 -6.95
N VAL A 101 -16.40 -3.10 -6.38
CA VAL A 101 -14.96 -3.08 -6.11
C VAL A 101 -14.14 -3.82 -7.19
N ALA A 102 -14.65 -3.91 -8.42
CA ALA A 102 -13.98 -4.63 -9.51
C ALA A 102 -12.57 -4.10 -9.81
N LEU A 103 -12.32 -2.81 -9.58
CA LEU A 103 -11.01 -2.16 -9.75
C LEU A 103 -9.89 -2.88 -8.99
N ILE A 104 -10.21 -3.51 -7.85
CA ILE A 104 -9.21 -4.25 -7.07
C ILE A 104 -8.60 -5.36 -7.91
N LYS A 105 -9.42 -6.17 -8.60
CA LYS A 105 -8.90 -7.27 -9.43
C LYS A 105 -8.02 -6.76 -10.58
N HIS A 106 -8.30 -5.59 -11.12
CA HIS A 106 -7.54 -5.02 -12.23
C HIS A 106 -6.20 -4.41 -11.81
N PHE A 107 -6.15 -3.78 -10.63
CA PHE A 107 -5.00 -2.98 -10.20
C PHE A 107 -4.23 -3.57 -9.02
N TYR A 108 -4.56 -4.78 -8.57
CA TYR A 108 -3.90 -5.40 -7.41
C TYR A 108 -2.38 -5.49 -7.59
N GLU A 109 -1.92 -6.03 -8.72
CA GLU A 109 -0.49 -6.20 -9.00
C GLU A 109 0.24 -4.87 -9.14
N GLU A 110 -0.38 -3.89 -9.78
CA GLU A 110 0.17 -2.53 -9.92
C GLU A 110 0.31 -1.85 -8.56
N ALA A 111 -0.72 -1.94 -7.71
CA ALA A 111 -0.71 -1.41 -6.35
C ALA A 111 0.36 -2.11 -5.49
N SER A 112 0.43 -3.44 -5.55
CA SER A 112 1.44 -4.24 -4.83
C SER A 112 2.86 -3.80 -5.21
N ASN A 113 3.12 -3.63 -6.51
CA ASN A 113 4.40 -3.14 -7.01
C ASN A 113 4.70 -1.70 -6.57
N TYR A 114 3.70 -0.83 -6.57
CA TYR A 114 3.83 0.55 -6.11
C TYR A 114 4.29 0.62 -4.66
N TYR A 115 3.62 -0.08 -3.75
CA TYR A 115 4.01 -0.07 -2.33
C TYR A 115 5.35 -0.77 -2.08
N SER A 116 5.63 -1.86 -2.81
CA SER A 116 6.93 -2.54 -2.75
C SER A 116 8.09 -1.61 -3.16
N GLN A 117 7.88 -0.78 -4.18
CA GLN A 117 8.87 0.21 -4.61
C GLN A 117 9.05 1.31 -3.56
N GLN A 118 7.95 1.82 -2.99
CA GLN A 118 8.01 2.83 -1.92
C GLN A 118 8.78 2.32 -0.70
N GLU A 119 8.57 1.07 -0.30
CA GLU A 119 9.29 0.47 0.83
C GLU A 119 10.78 0.34 0.55
N LYS A 120 11.16 -0.14 -0.64
CA LYS A 120 12.57 -0.20 -1.07
C LYS A 120 13.25 1.17 -1.03
N MET A 121 12.57 2.22 -1.50
CA MET A 121 13.10 3.58 -1.46
C MET A 121 13.27 4.08 -0.02
N LYS A 122 12.29 3.82 0.86
CA LYS A 122 12.38 4.15 2.29
C LYS A 122 13.56 3.45 2.96
N GLU A 123 13.79 2.18 2.66
CA GLU A 123 14.94 1.43 3.19
C GLU A 123 16.27 1.98 2.69
N GLN A 124 16.37 2.32 1.40
CA GLN A 124 17.58 2.93 0.84
C GLN A 124 17.88 4.27 1.49
N MET A 125 16.87 5.12 1.71
CA MET A 125 17.03 6.40 2.42
C MET A 125 17.52 6.20 3.85
N LYS A 126 16.93 5.27 4.62
CA LYS A 126 17.38 4.94 5.99
C LYS A 126 18.83 4.45 6.05
N ARG A 127 19.30 3.75 5.01
CA ARG A 127 20.71 3.33 4.93
C ARG A 127 21.63 4.52 4.67
N LEU A 128 21.20 5.49 3.86
CA LEU A 128 21.96 6.70 3.54
C LEU A 128 22.02 7.71 4.70
N GLU A 129 21.00 7.76 5.56
CA GLU A 129 20.98 8.62 6.76
C GLU A 129 22.16 8.36 7.70
N ASN A 130 22.70 7.14 7.72
CA ASN A 130 23.82 6.75 8.58
C ASN A 130 25.19 6.81 7.88
N VAL A 131 25.26 7.31 6.65
CA VAL A 131 26.53 7.42 5.90
C VAL A 131 27.03 8.86 5.99
N GLU A 132 28.18 9.07 6.62
CA GLU A 132 28.87 10.36 6.60
C GLU A 132 29.17 10.76 5.15
N VAL A 133 28.66 11.93 4.75
CA VAL A 133 28.89 12.50 3.43
C VAL A 133 30.38 12.80 3.28
N LYS A 134 31.12 11.93 2.58
CA LYS A 134 32.51 12.19 2.22
C LYS A 134 32.55 13.27 1.14
N THR A 135 32.59 14.52 1.57
CA THR A 135 32.81 15.66 0.66
C THR A 135 34.26 15.64 0.17
N LYS A 136 34.47 15.27 -1.10
CA LYS A 136 35.74 15.51 -1.76
C LYS A 136 35.75 16.94 -2.32
N VAL A 137 36.39 17.86 -1.60
CA VAL A 137 36.63 19.22 -2.12
C VAL A 137 37.64 19.11 -3.27
N VAL A 138 37.15 19.19 -4.50
CA VAL A 138 38.01 19.26 -5.68
C VAL A 138 38.41 20.73 -5.87
N LYS A 139 39.69 21.05 -5.62
CA LYS A 139 40.27 22.30 -6.10
C LYS A 139 40.32 22.25 -7.62
N ARG A 140 39.35 22.90 -8.27
CA ARG A 140 39.39 23.14 -9.70
C ARG A 140 40.47 24.20 -9.94
N ASN A 141 41.65 23.77 -10.40
CA ASN A 141 42.60 24.70 -10.96
C ASN A 141 41.90 25.38 -12.14
N GLN A 142 41.72 26.70 -12.05
CA GLN A 142 41.34 27.49 -13.21
C GLN A 142 42.51 27.40 -14.18
N SER A 143 42.46 26.46 -15.12
CA SER A 143 43.19 26.65 -16.36
C SER A 143 42.64 27.93 -16.96
N LYS A 144 43.53 28.87 -17.30
CA LYS A 144 43.19 30.09 -18.03
C LYS A 144 42.43 29.66 -19.28
N SER A 145 41.10 29.81 -19.25
CA SER A 145 40.27 29.69 -20.44
C SER A 145 40.65 30.88 -21.31
N THR A 146 41.36 30.60 -22.39
CA THR A 146 41.41 31.50 -23.53
C THR A 146 39.98 31.63 -24.03
N ASN A 147 39.52 32.86 -24.01
CA ASN A 147 38.19 33.33 -24.36
C ASN A 147 37.68 32.70 -25.67
N SER A 148 36.71 31.79 -25.60
CA SER A 148 35.77 31.53 -26.68
C SER A 148 34.40 31.24 -26.09
N ASN A 149 33.53 32.24 -26.19
CA ASN A 149 32.13 32.17 -25.76
C ASN A 149 31.40 31.09 -26.57
N SER A 150 31.24 29.89 -26.00
CA SER A 150 30.24 28.91 -26.43
C SER A 150 29.23 28.67 -25.31
N SER A 151 28.20 29.52 -25.34
CA SER A 151 26.81 29.26 -24.93
C SER A 151 26.57 28.58 -23.57
N LEU A 152 26.42 29.40 -22.53
CA LEU A 152 25.36 29.17 -21.55
C LEU A 152 24.06 29.65 -22.18
N ILE A 153 23.12 28.74 -22.38
CA ILE A 153 21.78 29.04 -22.89
C ILE A 153 21.12 30.01 -21.90
N ASN A 154 20.88 31.25 -22.34
CA ASN A 154 20.13 32.23 -21.57
C ASN A 154 18.64 31.89 -21.67
N LEU A 155 18.07 31.38 -20.57
CA LEU A 155 16.68 30.93 -20.48
C LEU A 155 15.66 32.06 -20.74
N GLY A 156 16.08 33.33 -20.61
CA GLY A 156 15.25 34.50 -20.92
C GLY A 156 14.88 34.66 -22.40
N ASN A 157 15.78 34.27 -23.32
CA ASN A 157 15.53 34.42 -24.77
C ASN A 157 14.55 33.37 -25.33
N LEU A 158 14.19 32.34 -24.57
CA LEU A 158 13.28 31.28 -25.02
C LEU A 158 11.80 31.60 -24.74
N LEU A 159 11.53 32.62 -23.91
CA LEU A 159 10.17 32.93 -23.43
C LEU A 159 9.52 34.16 -24.10
N GLU A 160 10.28 34.97 -24.85
CA GLU A 160 9.79 36.26 -25.38
C GLU A 160 9.54 36.31 -26.91
N GLY A 161 9.51 35.17 -27.63
CA GLY A 161 9.51 35.22 -29.10
C GLY A 161 8.53 34.29 -29.78
N GLY A 162 7.25 34.35 -29.44
CA GLY A 162 6.18 33.68 -30.16
C GLY A 162 5.13 34.65 -30.65
N ASP A 163 5.44 35.42 -31.70
CA ASP A 163 4.44 35.98 -32.61
C ASP A 163 5.05 36.06 -34.02
N ILE A 164 4.59 35.14 -34.88
CA ILE A 164 4.78 35.17 -36.32
C ILE A 164 3.47 35.69 -36.91
N HIS A 165 3.45 36.96 -37.35
CA HIS A 165 3.00 37.42 -38.67
C HIS A 165 2.81 38.94 -38.71
#